data_AF-A0A3C0VYC7-F1
#
_entry.id   AF-A0A3C0VYC7-F1
#
_cell.length_a   1.000
_cell.length_b   1.000
_cell.length_c   1.000
_cell.angle_alpha   90.00
_cell.angle_beta   90.00
_cell.angle_gamma   90.00
#
_symmetry.space_group_name_H-M   'P 1'
#
loop_
_entity.id
_entity.type
_entity.pdbx_description
1 polymer ?
#
loop_
_entity_poly.entity_id
_entity_poly.type
_entity_poly.pdbx_seq_one_letter_code
_entity_poly.pdbx_strand_id
1 'polypeptide(L)' 'RPQFYFRTTDVTGSLTLPEGTEMVMPGDNVTVSVELGKPVAMEAGLTFAIREGGRTIGSGQVTEVVE' A
#
# COMPACT_ATOMS: atom_id res chain seq x y z
N ARG A 1 4.98 -2.71 -9.72
CA ARG A 1 3.67 -2.93 -9.05
C ARG A 1 3.94 -3.80 -7.84
N PRO A 2 3.99 -3.22 -6.63
CA PRO A 2 4.33 -3.96 -5.43
C PRO A 2 3.19 -4.90 -5.00
N GLN A 3 3.50 -5.75 -4.03
CA GLN A 3 2.54 -6.60 -3.33
C GLN A 3 2.18 -5.95 -1.99
N PHE A 4 0.90 -5.92 -1.67
CA PHE A 4 0.37 -5.46 -0.39
C PHE A 4 0.00 -6.67 0.44
N TYR A 5 0.68 -6.84 1.55
CA TYR A 5 0.47 -7.94 2.48
C TYR A 5 -0.54 -7.51 3.55
N PHE A 6 -1.74 -8.07 3.46
CA PHE A 6 -2.81 -7.90 4.44
C PHE A 6 -2.95 -9.17 5.27
N ARG A 7 -2.59 -9.09 6.55
CA ARG A 7 -2.65 -10.19 7.54
C ARG A 7 -1.94 -11.48 7.12
N THR A 8 -2.53 -12.26 6.20
CA THR A 8 -2.08 -13.58 5.72
C THR A 8 -2.04 -13.70 4.20
N THR A 9 -2.29 -12.63 3.44
CA THR A 9 -2.37 -12.68 1.98
C THR A 9 -1.60 -11.55 1.31
N ASP A 10 -0.92 -11.85 0.21
CA ASP A 10 -0.28 -10.87 -0.68
C ASP A 10 -1.22 -10.56 -1.86
N VAL A 11 -1.51 -9.28 -2.07
CA VAL A 11 -2.32 -8.82 -3.21
C VAL A 11 -1.52 -7.81 -4.02
N THR A 12 -1.43 -8.04 -5.33
CA THR A 12 -0.76 -7.08 -6.21
C THR A 12 -1.61 -5.83 -6.35
N GLY A 13 -0.99 -4.65 -6.27
CA GLY A 13 -1.68 -3.37 -6.45
C GLY A 13 -0.82 -2.32 -7.15
N SER A 14 -1.47 -1.21 -7.47
CA SER A 14 -0.84 0.04 -7.90
C SER A 14 -1.00 1.10 -6.81
N LEU A 15 -0.04 2.01 -6.75
CA LEU A 15 -0.09 3.17 -5.88
C LEU A 15 0.03 4.43 -6.72
N THR A 16 -0.73 5.45 -6.35
CA THR A 16 -0.70 6.78 -6.95
C THR A 16 -0.15 7.75 -5.91
N LEU A 17 0.94 8.42 -6.28
CA LEU A 17 1.54 9.45 -5.43
C LEU A 17 0.72 10.74 -5.48
N PRO A 18 0.77 11.58 -4.43
CA PRO A 18 0.16 12.91 -4.46
C PRO A 18 0.66 13.74 -5.64
N GLU A 19 -0.19 14.66 -6.14
CA GLU A 19 0.21 15.58 -7.20
C GLU A 19 1.50 16.32 -6.85
N GLY A 20 2.41 16.44 -7.81
CA GLY A 20 3.73 17.04 -7.62
C GLY A 20 4.77 16.16 -6.91
N THR A 21 4.41 14.94 -6.50
CA THR A 21 5.36 13.97 -5.91
C THR A 21 5.82 12.98 -6.97
N GLU A 22 7.04 13.13 -7.46
CA GLU A 22 7.62 12.23 -8.47
C GLU A 22 8.27 10.98 -7.86
N MET A 23 8.80 11.10 -6.64
CA MET A 23 9.56 10.04 -5.97
C MET A 23 9.38 10.12 -4.45
N VAL A 24 9.42 8.96 -3.80
CA VAL A 24 9.40 8.83 -2.34
C VAL A 24 10.70 8.14 -1.92
N MET A 25 11.39 8.70 -0.93
CA MET A 25 12.68 8.17 -0.48
C MET A 25 12.51 7.21 0.70
N PRO A 26 13.46 6.28 0.94
CA PRO A 26 13.43 5.43 2.12
C PRO A 26 13.46 6.26 3.40
N GLY A 27 12.46 6.06 4.27
CA GLY A 27 12.30 6.79 5.53
C GLY A 27 11.23 7.89 5.50
N ASP A 28 10.73 8.23 4.32
CA ASP A 28 9.64 9.21 4.17
C ASP A 28 8.30 8.63 4.63
N ASN A 29 7.44 9.52 5.14
CA ASN A 29 6.03 9.23 5.37
C ASN A 29 5.20 9.93 4.29
N VAL A 30 4.36 9.18 3.60
CA VAL A 30 3.51 9.70 2.53
C VAL A 30 2.12 9.08 2.62
N THR A 31 1.10 9.85 2.28
CA THR A 31 -0.26 9.35 2.06
C THR A 31 -0.44 9.10 0.58
N VAL A 32 -0.86 7.89 0.22
CA VAL A 32 -1.00 7.46 -1.19
C VAL A 32 -2.35 6.80 -1.40
N SER A 33 -2.88 6.91 -2.61
CA SER A 33 -4.04 6.11 -3.03
C SER A 33 -3.55 4.77 -3.57
N VAL A 34 -4.22 3.68 -3.18
CA VAL A 34 -3.85 2.32 -3.57
C VAL A 34 -5.03 1.65 -4.26
N GLU A 35 -4.79 1.06 -5.42
CA GLU A 35 -5.74 0.22 -6.14
C GLU A 35 -5.27 -1.24 -6.08
N LEU A 36 -6.11 -2.12 -5.53
CA LEU A 36 -5.80 -3.54 -5.41
C LEU A 36 -6.34 -4.32 -6.61
N GLY A 37 -5.54 -5.24 -7.14
CA GLY A 37 -5.96 -6.08 -8.28
C GLY A 37 -7.00 -7.14 -7.93
N LYS A 38 -7.30 -7.35 -6.64
CA LYS A 38 -8.34 -8.25 -6.14
C LYS A 38 -8.99 -7.65 -4.89
N PRO A 39 -10.28 -7.91 -4.64
CA PRO A 39 -10.95 -7.47 -3.42
C PRO A 39 -10.29 -8.07 -2.18
N VAL A 40 -10.15 -7.27 -1.13
CA VAL A 40 -9.64 -7.66 0.19
C VAL A 40 -10.56 -7.08 1.25
N ALA A 41 -10.93 -7.88 2.23
CA ALA A 41 -11.65 -7.38 3.39
C ALA A 41 -10.75 -6.42 4.20
N MET A 42 -11.14 -5.16 4.27
CA MET A 42 -10.38 -4.12 4.96
C MET A 42 -11.28 -3.10 5.64
N GLU A 43 -10.71 -2.40 6.62
CA GLU A 43 -11.34 -1.32 7.37
C GLU A 43 -10.28 -0.24 7.67
N ALA A 44 -10.73 0.98 7.94
CA ALA A 44 -9.83 2.04 8.40
C ALA A 44 -9.11 1.60 9.70
N GLY A 45 -7.81 1.88 9.77
CA GLY A 45 -6.93 1.46 10.85
C GLY A 45 -6.22 0.12 10.61
N LEU A 46 -6.64 -0.68 9.62
CA LEU A 46 -5.97 -1.92 9.27
C LEU A 46 -4.53 -1.64 8.80
N THR A 47 -3.55 -2.32 9.39
CA THR A 47 -2.15 -2.22 9.00
C THR A 47 -1.80 -3.23 7.92
N PHE A 48 -0.85 -2.87 7.05
CA PHE A 48 -0.35 -3.71 5.97
C PHE A 48 1.13 -3.46 5.73
N ALA A 49 1.78 -4.39 5.03
CA ALA A 49 3.15 -4.24 4.56
C ALA A 49 3.19 -4.14 3.03
N ILE A 50 4.13 -3.38 2.50
CA ILE A 50 4.42 -3.28 1.07
C ILE A 50 5.66 -4.12 0.79
N ARG A 51 5.56 -5.04 -0.17
CA ARG A 51 6.58 -6.03 -0.48
C ARG A 51 6.93 -6.03 -1.95
N GLU A 52 8.21 -6.21 -2.24
CA GLU A 52 8.75 -6.37 -3.58
C GLU A 52 9.88 -7.39 -3.57
N GLY A 53 9.89 -8.33 -4.53
CA GLY A 53 10.88 -9.41 -4.58
C GLY A 53 10.92 -10.27 -3.30
N GLY A 54 9.80 -10.38 -2.58
CA GLY A 54 9.69 -11.12 -1.31
C GLY A 54 10.17 -10.37 -0.06
N ARG A 55 10.71 -9.16 -0.20
CA ARG A 55 11.18 -8.32 0.93
C ARG A 55 10.18 -7.23 1.26
N THR A 56 10.04 -6.90 2.54
CA THR A 56 9.26 -5.73 2.99
C THR A 56 10.06 -4.46 2.70
N ILE A 57 9.45 -3.55 1.92
CA ILE A 57 10.03 -2.27 1.53
C ILE A 57 9.30 -1.08 2.16
N GLY A 58 8.12 -1.31 2.75
CA GLY A 58 7.35 -0.29 3.45
C GLY A 58 6.27 -0.89 4.34
N SER A 59 5.67 -0.05 5.17
CA SER A 59 4.53 -0.38 6.03
C SER A 59 3.50 0.74 5.95
N GLY A 60 2.23 0.39 6.03
CA GLY A 60 1.14 1.35 5.94
C GLY A 60 -0.03 1.00 6.86
N GLN A 61 -0.93 1.97 7.00
CA GLN A 61 -2.21 1.85 7.64
C GLN A 61 -3.28 2.39 6.70
N VAL A 62 -4.39 1.67 6.57
CA VAL A 62 -5.54 2.12 5.80
C VAL A 62 -6.16 3.32 6.52
N THR A 63 -6.16 4.49 5.88
CA THR A 63 -6.80 5.71 6.43
C THR A 63 -8.28 5.77 6.06
N GLU A 64 -8.61 5.38 4.83
CA GLU A 64 -9.95 5.40 4.27
C GLU A 64 -10.08 4.27 3.23
N VAL A 65 -11.27 3.68 3.13
CA VAL A 65 -11.59 2.67 2.11
C VAL A 65 -12.40 3.35 1.01
N VAL A 66 -11.84 3.39 -0.19
CA VAL A 66 -12.45 3.96 -1.40
C VAL A 66 -12.72 2.84 -2.40
N GLU A 67 -13.80 2.93 -3.18
CA GLU A 67 -14.23 1.91 -4.16
C GLU A 67 -13.50 2.00 -5.51
#